data_AF-A0A0L0K4R1-F1
#
_entry.id   AF-A0A0L0K4R1-F1
#
_cell.length_a   1.000
_cell.length_b   1.000
_cell.length_c   1.000
_cell.angle_alpha   90.00
_cell.angle_beta   90.00
_cell.angle_gamma   90.00
#
_symmetry.space_group_name_H-M   'P 1'
#
loop_
_entity.id
_entity.type
_entity.pdbx_description
1 polymer ?
#
loop_
_entity_poly.entity_id
_entity_poly.type
_entity_poly.pdbx_seq_one_letter_code
_entity_poly.pdbx_strand_id
1 'polypeptide(L)'
;MSQPWLPPDGVARISEVITVSAGMFKGGDFRCPAADALKTRGYHTADPVPRRHERLEHFALGPFMAACDARSMPSGSPPRTRTAPPHDGLRTWSDHGVRAYEAAFPVDPERPLNEVPEPWTYRYRPSGPDPRNAQEYRFTVWGRCLASADGAYREIRLPVHRLNRALPPDGFTAAVALVLAEGTPGPPPEHLRIVEFALLDGDTRELFAGSRAQALARYRKHGPEALAGVLDGREYRPGSACGGCPYLSVCPALHTAPGLLGIEASDRPRRTWSVTNGRNYRACPARDHMRRLHLPTEDSIEREVTAERGRALHAYLADRHGHGSPRPCTTEVPEEWVPDGFTLPDHERALGALLLRRHAAVCPLRCVEDGTDVRTEPRVVRHDTAADVVVIAAPDLLYRDAGSWVWRETKTSATDRRSNRPLLELYPQLALAVVLIARGDLGGAPSRARVELEVLRPGGADLEIIDPFSSANRTAAEEVLRAMVTDWHGDDHYQAAPGPSCERCEVARWCSASPAAQAAA
;
A
#
# COMPACT_ATOMS: atom_id res chain seq x y z
N MET A 1 4.21 -33.14 -11.34
CA MET A 1 3.25 -32.46 -12.25
C MET A 1 2.59 -31.34 -11.47
N SER A 2 2.86 -30.08 -11.80
CA SER A 2 2.26 -28.94 -11.11
C SER A 2 0.76 -28.92 -11.39
N GLN A 3 -0.07 -28.75 -10.35
CA GLN A 3 -1.52 -28.65 -10.52
C GLN A 3 -1.85 -27.54 -11.53
N PRO A 4 -2.83 -27.74 -12.42
CA PRO A 4 -3.24 -26.70 -13.38
C PRO A 4 -3.68 -25.44 -12.63
N TRP A 5 -3.37 -24.26 -13.19
CA TRP A 5 -3.91 -23.01 -12.66
C TRP A 5 -5.40 -22.95 -13.01
N LEU A 6 -6.25 -22.72 -12.02
CA LEU A 6 -7.69 -22.60 -12.19
C LEU A 6 -8.17 -21.28 -11.59
N PRO A 7 -9.08 -20.56 -12.28
CA PRO A 7 -9.72 -19.40 -11.70
C PRO A 7 -10.68 -19.82 -10.57
N PRO A 8 -11.05 -18.90 -9.64
CA PRO A 8 -12.11 -19.18 -8.68
C PRO A 8 -13.47 -19.29 -9.38
N ASP A 9 -14.46 -19.84 -8.70
CA ASP A 9 -15.83 -19.86 -9.18
C ASP A 9 -16.38 -18.43 -9.38
N GLY A 10 -17.30 -18.24 -10.32
CA GLY A 10 -17.98 -16.95 -10.54
C GLY A 10 -17.22 -15.96 -11.45
N VAL A 11 -16.10 -16.35 -12.05
CA VAL A 11 -15.46 -15.59 -13.14
C VAL A 11 -15.54 -16.33 -14.48
N ALA A 12 -15.58 -15.56 -15.56
CA ALA A 12 -15.52 -16.05 -16.94
C ALA A 12 -14.40 -15.35 -17.69
N ARG A 13 -13.70 -16.09 -18.55
CA ARG A 13 -12.71 -15.51 -19.47
C ARG A 13 -13.45 -14.88 -20.64
N ILE A 14 -13.25 -13.59 -20.87
CA ILE A 14 -13.91 -12.85 -21.97
C ILE A 14 -12.94 -12.47 -23.09
N SER A 15 -11.65 -12.75 -22.92
CA SER A 15 -10.62 -12.41 -23.89
C SER A 15 -9.55 -13.49 -23.94
N GLU A 16 -9.19 -13.91 -25.16
CA GLU A 16 -8.04 -14.79 -25.41
C GLU A 16 -6.72 -14.02 -25.50
N VAL A 17 -6.75 -12.71 -25.29
CA VAL A 17 -5.56 -11.85 -25.25
C VAL A 17 -5.05 -11.75 -23.82
N ILE A 18 -3.80 -12.14 -23.62
CA ILE A 18 -3.07 -11.90 -22.37
C ILE A 18 -2.52 -10.48 -22.39
N THR A 19 -2.90 -9.64 -21.43
CA THR A 19 -2.42 -8.26 -21.33
C THR A 19 -1.66 -8.03 -20.02
N VAL A 20 -0.39 -7.68 -20.13
CA VAL A 20 0.52 -7.45 -19.00
C VAL A 20 0.97 -6.00 -19.02
N SER A 21 0.77 -5.30 -17.90
CA SER A 21 1.41 -4.01 -17.69
C SER A 21 2.76 -4.22 -17.01
N ALA A 22 3.80 -3.51 -17.45
CA ALA A 22 5.13 -3.60 -16.86
C ALA A 22 5.11 -3.40 -15.33
N GLY A 23 4.22 -2.56 -14.80
CA GLY A 23 4.06 -2.39 -13.36
C GLY A 23 3.76 -3.68 -12.58
N MET A 24 3.14 -4.69 -13.22
CA MET A 24 2.86 -6.01 -12.62
C MET A 24 4.12 -6.77 -12.18
N PHE A 25 5.26 -6.49 -12.81
CA PHE A 25 6.53 -7.15 -12.51
C PHE A 25 7.26 -6.57 -11.28
N LYS A 26 6.83 -5.41 -10.74
CA LYS A 26 7.47 -4.82 -9.56
C LYS A 26 7.26 -5.65 -8.28
N GLY A 27 6.32 -6.60 -8.28
CA GLY A 27 5.92 -7.31 -7.06
C GLY A 27 5.39 -6.35 -6.00
N GLY A 28 5.23 -6.82 -4.77
CA GLY A 28 4.96 -5.97 -3.60
C GLY A 28 3.89 -6.52 -2.67
N ASP A 29 4.02 -6.19 -1.39
CA ASP A 29 3.16 -6.69 -0.31
C ASP A 29 1.70 -6.25 -0.47
N PHE A 30 1.46 -5.14 -1.17
CA PHE A 30 0.13 -4.56 -1.37
C PHE A 30 -0.59 -5.02 -2.63
N ARG A 31 0.02 -5.88 -3.45
CA ARG A 31 -0.63 -6.48 -4.63
C ARG A 31 -1.25 -7.82 -4.31
N CYS A 32 -2.26 -8.21 -5.07
CA CYS A 32 -2.86 -9.53 -5.00
C CYS A 32 -2.47 -10.34 -6.26
N PRO A 33 -1.54 -11.31 -6.15
CA PRO A 33 -1.08 -12.11 -7.29
C PRO A 33 -2.21 -12.80 -8.05
N ALA A 34 -3.20 -13.36 -7.34
CA ALA A 34 -4.36 -13.97 -7.98
C ALA A 34 -5.20 -12.97 -8.80
N ALA A 35 -5.39 -11.74 -8.30
CA ALA A 35 -6.13 -10.71 -9.03
C ALA A 35 -5.36 -10.20 -10.26
N ASP A 36 -4.03 -10.09 -10.16
CA ASP A 36 -3.18 -9.74 -11.30
C ASP A 36 -3.25 -10.83 -12.39
N ALA A 37 -3.15 -12.11 -12.02
CA ALA A 37 -3.28 -13.23 -12.94
C ALA A 37 -4.65 -13.24 -13.65
N LEU A 38 -5.74 -13.06 -12.89
CA LEU A 38 -7.10 -12.96 -13.45
C LEU A 38 -7.23 -11.81 -14.44
N LYS A 39 -6.77 -10.61 -14.06
CA LYS A 39 -6.82 -9.41 -14.91
C LYS A 39 -6.03 -9.61 -16.19
N THR A 40 -4.81 -10.14 -16.07
CA THR A 40 -3.92 -10.34 -17.20
C THR A 40 -4.45 -11.39 -18.17
N ARG A 41 -5.11 -12.44 -17.67
CA ARG A 41 -5.71 -13.50 -18.50
C ARG A 41 -7.09 -13.13 -19.07
N GLY A 42 -7.61 -11.93 -18.80
CA GLY A 42 -8.88 -11.44 -19.34
C GLY A 42 -10.11 -12.06 -18.67
N TYR A 43 -10.03 -12.39 -17.39
CA TYR A 43 -11.18 -12.85 -16.60
C TYR A 43 -11.99 -11.68 -16.05
N HIS A 44 -13.30 -11.84 -16.03
CA HIS A 44 -14.27 -10.90 -15.45
C HIS A 44 -15.26 -11.65 -14.57
N THR A 45 -15.83 -10.98 -13.57
CA THR A 45 -16.92 -11.55 -12.76
C THR A 45 -18.16 -11.71 -13.61
N ALA A 46 -18.91 -12.80 -13.41
CA ALA A 46 -20.16 -13.05 -14.14
C ALA A 46 -21.23 -11.99 -13.82
N ASP A 47 -21.25 -11.51 -12.58
CA ASP A 47 -22.10 -10.41 -12.11
C ASP A 47 -21.22 -9.21 -11.70
N PRO A 48 -20.92 -8.28 -12.62
CA PRO A 48 -20.11 -7.12 -12.30
C PRO A 48 -20.90 -6.13 -11.46
N VAL A 49 -20.53 -6.00 -10.19
CA VAL A 49 -21.06 -4.95 -9.31
C VAL A 49 -20.65 -3.57 -9.88
N PRO A 50 -21.61 -2.68 -10.19
CA PRO A 50 -21.30 -1.36 -10.73
C PRO A 50 -20.35 -0.60 -9.80
N ARG A 51 -19.23 -0.14 -10.35
CA ARG A 51 -18.25 0.65 -9.60
C ARG A 51 -18.72 2.09 -9.51
N ARG A 52 -18.93 2.54 -8.28
CA ARG A 52 -19.10 3.96 -7.97
C ARG A 52 -17.72 4.58 -7.80
N HIS A 53 -17.55 5.78 -8.34
CA HIS A 53 -16.27 6.49 -8.31
C HIS A 53 -16.30 7.56 -7.22
N GLU A 54 -15.19 7.71 -6.51
CA GLU A 54 -14.99 8.85 -5.63
C GLU A 54 -14.94 10.16 -6.41
N ARG A 55 -15.29 11.26 -5.75
CA ARG A 55 -15.37 12.60 -6.36
C ARG A 55 -14.00 13.15 -6.76
N LEU A 56 -12.96 12.85 -5.99
CA LEU A 56 -11.61 13.40 -6.19
C LEU A 56 -10.72 12.42 -6.96
N GLU A 57 -9.60 12.91 -7.47
CA GLU A 57 -8.56 12.06 -8.05
C GLU A 57 -7.86 11.22 -6.96
N HIS A 58 -7.70 9.92 -7.21
CA HIS A 58 -7.05 8.96 -6.31
C HIS A 58 -5.76 8.38 -6.88
N PHE A 59 -5.39 8.77 -8.10
CA PHE A 59 -4.10 8.45 -8.70
C PHE A 59 -3.13 9.62 -8.55
N ALA A 60 -2.20 9.49 -7.61
CA ALA A 60 -1.30 10.58 -7.20
C ALA A 60 -0.35 11.09 -8.31
N LEU A 61 -0.10 10.30 -9.35
CA LEU A 61 0.72 10.70 -10.50
C LEU A 61 -0.13 11.19 -11.69
N GLY A 62 -1.46 11.09 -11.61
CA GLY A 62 -2.40 11.44 -12.67
C GLY A 62 -2.32 12.92 -13.05
N PRO A 63 -2.47 13.86 -12.10
CA PRO A 63 -2.45 15.29 -12.44
C PRO A 63 -1.07 15.77 -12.93
N PHE A 64 0.03 15.22 -12.42
CA PHE A 64 1.37 15.45 -12.99
C PHE A 64 1.44 15.03 -14.47
N MET A 65 1.00 13.81 -14.80
CA MET A 65 0.98 13.33 -16.18
C MET A 65 0.10 14.19 -17.08
N ALA A 66 -1.08 14.58 -16.60
CA ALA A 66 -2.00 15.45 -17.33
C ALA A 66 -1.41 16.84 -17.58
N ALA A 67 -0.68 17.41 -16.61
CA ALA A 67 0.01 18.68 -16.76
C ALA A 67 1.14 18.61 -17.80
N CYS A 68 1.93 17.54 -17.80
CA CYS A 68 2.93 17.31 -18.84
C CYS A 68 2.28 17.11 -20.23
N ASP A 69 1.18 16.35 -20.33
CA ASP A 69 0.47 16.14 -21.59
C ASP A 69 -0.07 17.46 -22.17
N ALA A 70 -0.64 18.33 -21.32
CA ALA A 70 -1.18 19.62 -21.74
C ALA A 70 -0.13 20.54 -22.37
N ARG A 71 1.16 20.40 -21.99
CA ARG A 71 2.27 21.17 -22.57
C ARG A 71 2.68 20.69 -23.95
N SER A 72 2.50 19.41 -24.23
CA SER A 72 2.91 18.78 -25.50
C SER A 72 1.83 18.87 -26.59
N MET A 73 0.60 19.27 -26.22
CA MET A 73 -0.51 19.43 -27.15
C MET A 73 -0.57 20.87 -27.72
N PRO A 74 -0.98 21.04 -28.99
CA PRO A 74 -1.31 22.36 -29.53
C PRO A 74 -2.42 23.02 -28.71
N SER A 75 -2.30 24.32 -28.44
CA SER A 75 -3.31 25.13 -27.74
C SER A 75 -4.72 24.88 -28.30
N GLY A 76 -5.66 24.49 -27.44
CA GLY A 76 -7.06 24.23 -27.80
C GLY A 76 -7.43 22.75 -28.03
N SER A 77 -6.48 21.82 -27.91
CA SER A 77 -6.78 20.38 -27.98
C SER A 77 -7.56 19.93 -26.72
N PRO A 78 -8.65 19.14 -26.86
CA PRO A 78 -9.38 18.64 -25.70
C PRO A 78 -8.50 17.70 -24.87
N PRO A 79 -8.58 17.76 -23.53
CA PRO A 79 -7.84 16.83 -22.67
C PRO A 79 -8.25 15.39 -23.00
N ARG A 80 -7.26 14.50 -23.10
CA ARG A 80 -7.48 13.10 -23.53
C ARG A 80 -8.32 12.28 -22.55
N THR A 81 -8.49 12.74 -21.31
CA THR A 81 -9.32 12.11 -20.29
C THR A 81 -9.94 13.15 -19.36
N ARG A 82 -11.24 13.03 -19.06
CA ARG A 82 -11.87 13.73 -17.92
C ARG A 82 -11.35 13.09 -16.64
N THR A 83 -10.34 13.67 -16.03
CA THR A 83 -9.86 13.27 -14.70
C THR A 83 -10.78 13.87 -13.64
N ALA A 84 -10.98 13.15 -12.54
CA ALA A 84 -11.60 13.74 -11.37
C ALA A 84 -10.78 14.96 -10.91
N PRO A 85 -11.41 15.98 -10.30
CA PRO A 85 -10.68 17.13 -9.80
C PRO A 85 -9.67 16.68 -8.72
N PRO A 86 -8.41 17.16 -8.75
CA PRO A 86 -7.46 16.89 -7.69
C PRO A 86 -7.84 17.66 -6.42
N HIS A 87 -7.63 17.02 -5.27
CA HIS A 87 -7.58 17.71 -3.98
C HIS A 87 -6.47 18.79 -4.00
N ASP A 88 -6.61 19.84 -3.19
CA ASP A 88 -5.62 20.92 -3.05
C ASP A 88 -4.20 20.40 -2.86
N GLY A 89 -3.99 19.52 -1.88
CA GLY A 89 -2.67 18.92 -1.63
C GLY A 89 -2.08 18.14 -2.82
N LEU A 90 -2.94 17.48 -3.60
CA LEU A 90 -2.50 16.75 -4.80
C LEU A 90 -2.10 17.71 -5.93
N ARG A 91 -2.78 18.86 -6.03
CA ARG A 91 -2.42 19.94 -6.97
C ARG A 91 -1.05 20.51 -6.63
N THR A 92 -0.83 20.93 -5.38
CA THR A 92 0.46 21.45 -4.91
C THR A 92 1.60 20.47 -5.15
N TRP A 93 1.38 19.18 -4.83
CA TRP A 93 2.34 18.10 -5.12
C TRP A 93 2.65 17.96 -6.61
N SER A 94 1.62 18.01 -7.46
CA SER A 94 1.78 17.83 -8.90
C SER A 94 2.52 19.01 -9.52
N ASP A 95 2.21 20.25 -9.12
CA ASP A 95 2.90 21.46 -9.57
C ASP A 95 4.39 21.45 -9.17
N HIS A 96 4.68 20.97 -7.96
CA HIS A 96 6.06 20.71 -7.52
C HIS A 96 6.75 19.69 -8.42
N GLY A 97 6.10 18.56 -8.69
CA GLY A 97 6.64 17.51 -9.57
C GLY A 97 6.91 17.98 -11.00
N VAL A 98 6.07 18.86 -11.57
CA VAL A 98 6.30 19.46 -12.90
C VAL A 98 7.57 20.30 -12.91
N ARG A 99 7.76 21.17 -11.90
CA ARG A 99 8.98 21.99 -11.79
C ARG A 99 10.23 21.13 -11.62
N ALA A 100 10.16 20.10 -10.77
CA ALA A 100 11.27 19.17 -10.58
C ALA A 100 11.60 18.42 -11.88
N TYR A 101 10.59 18.04 -12.66
CA TYR A 101 10.77 17.34 -13.93
C TYR A 101 11.45 18.23 -14.99
N GLU A 102 11.05 19.49 -15.07
CA GLU A 102 11.68 20.48 -15.97
C GLU A 102 13.14 20.73 -15.62
N ALA A 103 13.46 20.83 -14.33
CA ALA A 103 14.83 21.01 -13.86
C ALA A 103 15.70 19.77 -14.13
N ALA A 104 15.15 18.56 -13.96
CA ALA A 104 15.89 17.31 -14.15
C ALA A 104 16.10 16.95 -15.63
N PHE A 105 15.21 17.39 -16.51
CA PHE A 105 15.26 17.09 -17.94
C PHE A 105 15.16 18.36 -18.79
N PRO A 106 16.20 19.21 -18.79
CA PRO A 106 16.25 20.36 -19.68
C PRO A 106 16.20 19.92 -21.15
N VAL A 107 15.66 20.77 -22.01
CA VAL A 107 15.62 20.51 -23.45
C VAL A 107 17.06 20.49 -23.98
N ASP A 108 17.47 19.37 -24.55
CA ASP A 108 18.73 19.24 -25.30
C ASP A 108 18.48 19.65 -26.76
N PRO A 109 18.99 20.81 -27.22
CA PRO A 109 18.79 21.27 -28.60
C PRO A 109 19.58 20.45 -29.62
N GLU A 110 20.66 19.77 -29.22
CA GLU A 110 21.46 18.93 -30.11
C GLU A 110 20.83 17.55 -30.29
N ARG A 111 20.08 17.08 -29.29
CA ARG A 111 19.40 15.77 -29.31
C ARG A 111 17.97 15.89 -28.78
N PRO A 112 17.08 16.59 -29.52
CA PRO A 112 15.72 16.81 -29.06
C PRO A 112 14.95 15.49 -28.98
N LEU A 113 14.36 15.23 -27.81
CA LEU A 113 13.42 14.14 -27.59
C LEU A 113 12.00 14.70 -27.52
N ASN A 114 11.11 14.14 -28.33
CA ASN A 114 9.72 14.52 -28.40
C ASN A 114 8.85 13.46 -27.74
N GLU A 115 7.79 13.88 -27.05
CA GLU A 115 6.84 12.94 -26.49
C GLU A 115 6.07 12.21 -27.58
N VAL A 116 5.91 10.90 -27.39
CA VAL A 116 5.19 10.05 -28.34
C VAL A 116 3.70 10.17 -28.07
N PRO A 117 2.86 10.42 -29.09
CA PRO A 117 1.43 10.62 -28.91
C PRO A 117 0.70 9.34 -28.47
N GLU A 118 1.24 8.16 -28.73
CA GLU A 118 0.67 6.90 -28.29
C GLU A 118 1.75 6.07 -27.56
N PRO A 119 1.49 5.61 -26.33
CA PRO A 119 2.42 4.75 -25.62
C PRO A 119 2.71 3.47 -26.40
N TRP A 120 3.98 3.05 -26.41
CA TRP A 120 4.37 1.82 -27.08
C TRP A 120 3.70 0.60 -26.46
N THR A 121 3.21 -0.29 -27.31
CA THR A 121 2.69 -1.59 -26.92
C THR A 121 3.40 -2.68 -27.71
N TYR A 122 4.03 -3.62 -27.01
CA TYR A 122 4.56 -4.82 -27.64
C TYR A 122 3.45 -5.86 -27.80
N ARG A 123 3.43 -6.53 -28.94
CA ARG A 123 2.44 -7.57 -29.28
C ARG A 123 3.16 -8.80 -29.81
N TYR A 124 2.76 -9.96 -29.33
CA TYR A 124 3.28 -11.24 -29.78
C TYR A 124 2.13 -12.22 -29.99
N ARG A 125 2.12 -12.91 -31.13
CA ARG A 125 1.17 -13.99 -31.42
C ARG A 125 1.91 -15.31 -31.46
N PRO A 126 1.58 -16.27 -30.57
CA PRO A 126 2.16 -17.60 -30.62
C PRO A 126 1.94 -18.26 -31.99
N SER A 127 2.95 -18.95 -32.52
CA SER A 127 2.87 -19.65 -33.81
C SER A 127 2.08 -20.97 -33.78
N GLY A 128 1.61 -21.38 -32.60
CA GLY A 128 0.87 -22.63 -32.37
C GLY A 128 0.07 -22.56 -31.07
N PRO A 129 -0.53 -23.69 -30.64
CA PRO A 129 -1.33 -23.74 -29.42
C PRO A 129 -0.52 -23.27 -28.21
N ASP A 130 -0.99 -22.21 -27.56
CA ASP A 130 -0.40 -21.72 -26.32
C ASP A 130 -0.94 -22.51 -25.12
N PRO A 131 -0.12 -22.93 -24.15
CA PRO A 131 -0.55 -23.73 -23.01
C PRO A 131 -1.57 -23.03 -22.09
N ARG A 132 -1.77 -21.72 -22.28
CA ARG A 132 -2.75 -20.89 -21.56
C ARG A 132 -3.91 -20.47 -22.48
N ASN A 133 -4.01 -21.08 -23.67
CA ASN A 133 -4.97 -20.74 -24.73
C ASN A 133 -4.96 -19.23 -25.03
N ALA A 134 -3.77 -18.63 -25.14
CA ALA A 134 -3.61 -17.23 -25.53
C ALA A 134 -3.40 -17.10 -27.04
N GLN A 135 -4.18 -16.25 -27.71
CA GLN A 135 -3.98 -15.91 -29.13
C GLN A 135 -2.97 -14.78 -29.32
N GLU A 136 -2.83 -13.92 -28.30
CA GLU A 136 -1.96 -12.76 -28.35
C GLU A 136 -1.51 -12.39 -26.94
N TYR A 137 -0.24 -12.01 -26.81
CA TYR A 137 0.35 -11.38 -25.64
C TYR A 137 0.55 -9.89 -25.94
N ARG A 138 0.08 -9.03 -25.04
CA ARG A 138 0.28 -7.58 -25.09
C ARG A 138 1.04 -7.13 -23.86
N PHE A 139 2.12 -6.39 -24.08
CA PHE A 139 2.90 -5.76 -23.01
C PHE A 139 2.78 -4.25 -23.13
N THR A 140 2.36 -3.61 -22.04
CA THR A 140 2.21 -2.15 -21.97
C THR A 140 3.14 -1.56 -20.92
N VAL A 141 3.55 -0.33 -21.14
CA VAL A 141 4.34 0.46 -20.19
C VAL A 141 3.56 1.71 -19.79
N TRP A 142 3.91 2.28 -18.65
CA TRP A 142 3.37 3.53 -18.15
C TRP A 142 4.51 4.46 -17.74
N GLY A 143 4.42 5.73 -18.13
CA GLY A 143 5.45 6.75 -17.94
C GLY A 143 5.44 7.76 -19.10
N ARG A 144 6.40 8.69 -19.12
CA ARG A 144 6.61 9.58 -20.29
C ARG A 144 7.38 8.81 -21.35
N CYS A 145 6.80 8.61 -22.52
CA CYS A 145 7.45 7.96 -23.67
C CYS A 145 7.99 9.05 -24.59
N LEU A 146 9.31 9.08 -24.84
CA LEU A 146 9.96 10.07 -25.68
C LEU A 146 10.79 9.40 -26.78
N ALA A 147 10.82 10.00 -27.97
CA ALA A 147 11.63 9.53 -29.08
C ALA A 147 12.37 10.67 -29.76
N SER A 148 13.54 10.37 -30.34
CA SER A 148 14.17 11.26 -31.32
C SER A 148 13.29 11.40 -32.57
N ALA A 149 13.49 12.46 -33.34
CA ALA A 149 12.69 12.74 -34.54
C ALA A 149 12.75 11.63 -35.60
N ASP A 150 13.89 10.94 -35.71
CA ASP A 150 14.12 9.80 -36.59
C ASP A 150 13.66 8.46 -36.00
N GLY A 151 13.26 8.43 -34.72
CA GLY A 151 12.88 7.22 -33.98
C GLY A 151 14.04 6.29 -33.61
N ALA A 152 15.29 6.64 -33.90
CA ALA A 152 16.48 5.83 -33.59
C ALA A 152 16.75 5.72 -32.09
N TYR A 153 16.31 6.70 -31.30
CA TYR A 153 16.44 6.73 -29.85
C TYR A 153 15.07 6.76 -29.17
N ARG A 154 14.87 5.90 -28.18
CA ARG A 154 13.66 5.86 -27.33
C ARG A 154 13.99 5.96 -25.86
N GLU A 155 13.29 6.83 -25.14
CA GLU A 155 13.41 6.99 -23.70
C GLU A 155 12.06 6.79 -23.03
N ILE A 156 12.04 6.10 -21.89
CA ILE A 156 10.91 6.13 -20.97
C ILE A 156 11.33 6.68 -19.63
N ARG A 157 10.59 7.69 -19.16
CA ARG A 157 10.75 8.28 -17.83
C ARG A 157 9.61 7.79 -16.95
N LEU A 158 9.96 7.10 -15.88
CA LEU A 158 9.07 6.44 -14.95
C LEU A 158 8.95 7.30 -13.68
N PRO A 159 7.91 8.15 -13.57
CA PRO A 159 7.75 8.98 -12.39
C PRO A 159 7.44 8.13 -11.15
N VAL A 160 8.10 8.46 -10.04
CA VAL A 160 7.88 7.90 -8.71
C VAL A 160 7.84 9.01 -7.67
N HIS A 161 7.28 8.75 -6.49
CA HIS A 161 7.27 9.74 -5.41
C HIS A 161 8.69 10.08 -4.92
N ARG A 162 9.50 9.05 -4.70
CA ARG A 162 10.90 9.08 -4.27
C ARG A 162 11.63 7.89 -4.89
N LEU A 163 12.95 7.99 -5.07
CA LEU A 163 13.75 6.82 -5.45
C LEU A 163 13.92 5.90 -4.24
N ASN A 164 13.47 4.64 -4.37
CA ASN A 164 13.71 3.63 -3.34
C ASN A 164 15.18 3.22 -3.32
N ARG A 165 15.73 2.87 -2.15
CA ARG A 165 17.10 2.34 -2.03
C ARG A 165 17.29 1.05 -2.85
N ALA A 166 16.29 0.16 -2.83
CA ALA A 166 16.29 -1.04 -3.64
C ALA A 166 15.97 -0.72 -5.11
N LEU A 167 16.67 -1.40 -6.02
CA LEU A 167 16.36 -1.37 -7.44
C LEU A 167 15.07 -2.15 -7.72
N PRO A 168 14.30 -1.76 -8.74
CA PRO A 168 13.21 -2.59 -9.24
C PRO A 168 13.71 -3.99 -9.66
N PRO A 169 12.87 -5.03 -9.57
CA PRO A 169 13.25 -6.39 -10.00
C PRO A 169 13.70 -6.42 -11.46
N ASP A 170 14.65 -7.29 -11.80
CA ASP A 170 15.18 -7.39 -13.17
C ASP A 170 14.10 -7.67 -14.23
N GLY A 171 13.09 -8.48 -13.87
CA GLY A 171 11.95 -8.78 -14.72
C GLY A 171 11.12 -7.54 -15.10
N PHE A 172 11.01 -6.56 -14.18
CA PHE A 172 10.38 -5.28 -14.46
C PHE A 172 11.15 -4.51 -15.54
N THR A 173 12.44 -4.30 -15.31
CA THR A 173 13.30 -3.56 -16.25
C THR A 173 13.36 -4.26 -17.61
N ALA A 174 13.40 -5.60 -17.62
CA ALA A 174 13.40 -6.40 -18.82
C ALA A 174 12.10 -6.30 -19.63
N ALA A 175 10.94 -6.29 -18.97
CA ALA A 175 9.64 -6.11 -19.63
C ALA A 175 9.48 -4.71 -20.22
N VAL A 176 9.92 -3.67 -19.50
CA VAL A 176 9.94 -2.29 -20.04
C VAL A 176 10.88 -2.20 -21.25
N ALA A 177 12.08 -2.78 -21.16
CA ALA A 177 13.05 -2.79 -22.25
C ALA A 177 12.52 -3.49 -23.52
N LEU A 178 11.78 -4.60 -23.37
CA LEU A 178 11.10 -5.27 -24.49
C LEU A 178 10.10 -4.34 -25.18
N VAL A 179 9.27 -3.65 -24.40
CA VAL A 179 8.27 -2.72 -24.96
C VAL A 179 8.93 -1.55 -25.69
N LEU A 180 10.04 -1.01 -25.17
CA LEU A 180 10.78 0.05 -25.88
C LEU A 180 11.43 -0.49 -27.16
N ALA A 181 11.99 -1.70 -27.13
CA ALA A 181 12.70 -2.32 -28.24
C ALA A 181 11.80 -2.75 -29.41
N GLU A 182 10.62 -3.30 -29.13
CA GLU A 182 9.73 -3.91 -30.15
C GLU A 182 8.33 -3.27 -30.22
N GLY A 183 8.00 -2.39 -29.27
CA GLY A 183 6.66 -1.83 -29.20
C GLY A 183 6.37 -0.87 -30.35
N THR A 184 5.12 -0.90 -30.80
CA THR A 184 4.56 0.01 -31.80
C THR A 184 3.75 1.12 -31.11
N PRO A 185 3.63 2.33 -31.67
CA PRO A 185 4.02 2.74 -33.03
C PRO A 185 5.50 3.13 -33.19
N GLY A 186 5.93 3.34 -34.45
CA GLY A 186 7.27 3.81 -34.82
C GLY A 186 8.25 2.70 -35.22
N PRO A 187 9.38 3.04 -35.86
CA PRO A 187 10.41 2.07 -36.25
C PRO A 187 11.12 1.49 -35.01
N PRO A 188 11.71 0.29 -35.11
CA PRO A 188 12.56 -0.25 -34.04
C PRO A 188 13.73 0.71 -33.75
N PRO A 189 14.00 1.04 -32.48
CA PRO A 189 15.09 1.95 -32.14
C PRO A 189 16.45 1.27 -32.30
N GLU A 190 17.48 2.07 -32.48
CA GLU A 190 18.87 1.63 -32.32
C GLU A 190 19.27 1.63 -30.85
N HIS A 191 18.86 2.65 -30.11
CA HIS A 191 19.23 2.89 -28.71
C HIS A 191 17.99 3.17 -27.87
N LEU A 192 18.00 2.68 -26.63
CA LEU A 192 16.91 2.94 -25.70
C LEU A 192 17.39 3.14 -24.27
N ARG A 193 16.63 3.93 -23.51
CA ARG A 193 16.93 4.31 -22.13
C ARG A 193 15.70 4.24 -21.24
N ILE A 194 15.88 3.74 -20.03
CA ILE A 194 14.85 3.61 -18.99
C ILE A 194 15.34 4.37 -17.76
N VAL A 195 14.59 5.39 -17.35
CA VAL A 195 14.94 6.26 -16.23
C VAL A 195 13.81 6.30 -15.23
N GLU A 196 14.08 6.05 -13.95
CA GLU A 196 13.19 6.44 -12.86
C GLU A 196 13.45 7.91 -12.49
N PHE A 197 12.38 8.64 -12.22
CA PHE A 197 12.43 10.06 -11.86
C PHE A 197 11.60 10.31 -10.61
N ALA A 198 12.23 10.85 -9.56
CA ALA A 198 11.55 11.18 -8.32
C ALA A 198 10.96 12.59 -8.37
N LEU A 199 9.64 12.67 -8.23
CA LEU A 199 8.91 13.95 -8.26
C LEU A 199 9.23 14.84 -7.05
N LEU A 200 9.73 14.26 -5.95
CA LEU A 200 9.98 15.02 -4.72
C LEU A 200 11.20 15.92 -4.82
N ASP A 201 12.33 15.38 -5.26
CA ASP A 201 13.64 16.01 -5.22
C ASP A 201 14.22 16.24 -6.63
N GLY A 202 13.62 15.62 -7.64
CA GLY A 202 14.10 15.69 -9.01
C GLY A 202 15.17 14.64 -9.34
N ASP A 203 15.49 13.75 -8.39
CA ASP A 203 16.55 12.77 -8.58
C ASP A 203 16.18 11.78 -9.69
N THR A 204 17.19 11.40 -10.47
CA THR A 204 17.04 10.41 -11.55
C THR A 204 17.88 9.17 -11.29
N ARG A 205 17.37 8.03 -11.74
CA ARG A 205 18.11 6.77 -11.73
C ARG A 205 17.93 6.04 -13.05
N GLU A 206 19.03 5.78 -13.71
CA GLU A 206 19.03 4.95 -14.92
C GLU A 206 18.87 3.46 -14.53
N LEU A 207 17.82 2.82 -15.05
CA LEU A 207 17.60 1.38 -14.89
C LEU A 207 18.22 0.58 -16.04
N PHE A 208 18.33 1.19 -17.21
CA PHE A 208 18.90 0.59 -18.41
C PHE A 208 19.23 1.67 -19.44
N ALA A 209 20.39 1.55 -20.09
CA ALA A 209 20.71 2.20 -21.34
C ALA A 209 21.45 1.22 -22.24
N GLY A 210 21.07 1.15 -23.52
CA GLY A 210 21.75 0.26 -24.46
C GLY A 210 21.01 0.09 -25.78
N SER A 211 21.52 -0.82 -26.59
CA SER A 211 20.96 -1.14 -27.90
C SER A 211 19.70 -2.01 -27.81
N ARG A 212 18.92 -2.03 -28.89
CA ARG A 212 17.81 -2.98 -29.07
C ARG A 212 18.22 -4.43 -28.81
N ALA A 213 19.38 -4.86 -29.31
CA ALA A 213 19.88 -6.23 -29.11
C ALA A 213 20.13 -6.55 -27.62
N GLN A 214 20.67 -5.60 -26.86
CA GLN A 214 20.91 -5.76 -25.42
C GLN A 214 19.59 -5.82 -24.64
N ALA A 215 18.59 -5.02 -25.01
CA ALA A 215 17.26 -5.06 -24.41
C ALA A 215 16.57 -6.42 -24.63
N LEU A 216 16.62 -6.95 -25.85
CA LEU A 216 16.09 -8.28 -26.17
C LEU A 216 16.83 -9.41 -25.43
N ALA A 217 18.15 -9.30 -25.29
CA ALA A 217 18.94 -10.24 -24.49
C ALA A 217 18.53 -10.19 -23.01
N ARG A 218 18.29 -9.00 -22.46
CA ARG A 218 17.81 -8.81 -21.09
C ARG A 218 16.44 -9.46 -20.88
N TYR A 219 15.51 -9.26 -21.82
CA TYR A 219 14.19 -9.92 -21.75
C TYR A 219 14.31 -11.44 -21.82
N ARG A 220 15.11 -12.00 -22.74
CA ARG A 220 15.31 -13.46 -22.80
C ARG A 220 15.85 -14.03 -21.49
N LYS A 221 16.68 -13.28 -20.77
CA LYS A 221 17.28 -13.70 -19.50
C LYS A 221 16.31 -13.61 -18.32
N HIS A 222 15.53 -12.53 -18.19
CA HIS A 222 14.76 -12.24 -16.96
C HIS A 222 13.24 -12.20 -17.16
N GLY A 223 12.77 -12.06 -18.39
CA GLY A 223 11.36 -11.89 -18.74
C GLY A 223 10.50 -13.14 -18.55
N PRO A 224 10.89 -14.33 -19.07
CA PRO A 224 10.04 -15.53 -19.02
C PRO A 224 9.62 -15.95 -17.61
N GLU A 225 10.56 -15.99 -16.67
CA GLU A 225 10.27 -16.36 -15.27
C GLU A 225 9.36 -15.34 -14.61
N ALA A 226 9.66 -14.05 -14.78
CA ALA A 226 8.85 -12.99 -14.20
C ALA A 226 7.42 -12.94 -14.79
N LEU A 227 7.29 -13.24 -16.09
CA LEU A 227 6.00 -13.36 -16.76
C LEU A 227 5.20 -14.55 -16.22
N ALA A 228 5.85 -15.70 -16.05
CA ALA A 228 5.23 -16.86 -15.44
C ALA A 228 4.75 -16.55 -14.01
N GLY A 229 5.56 -15.85 -13.21
CA GLY A 229 5.18 -15.41 -11.86
C GLY A 229 3.91 -14.55 -11.83
N VAL A 230 3.75 -13.62 -12.78
CA VAL A 230 2.52 -12.81 -12.90
C VAL A 230 1.34 -13.68 -13.37
N LEU A 231 1.54 -14.50 -14.41
CA LEU A 231 0.47 -15.28 -15.01
C LEU A 231 -0.02 -16.41 -14.11
N ASP A 232 0.88 -17.03 -13.36
CA ASP A 232 0.60 -18.21 -12.56
C ASP A 232 0.41 -17.87 -11.07
N GLY A 233 0.27 -16.58 -10.75
CA GLY A 233 -0.08 -16.10 -9.41
C GLY A 233 -1.38 -16.71 -8.91
N ARG A 234 -1.32 -17.39 -7.75
CA ARG A 234 -2.47 -18.04 -7.09
C ARG A 234 -2.73 -17.53 -5.69
N GLU A 235 -1.76 -16.82 -5.10
CA GLU A 235 -1.90 -16.31 -3.76
C GLU A 235 -2.95 -15.20 -3.73
N TYR A 236 -3.99 -15.40 -2.92
CA TYR A 236 -4.95 -14.37 -2.58
C TYR A 236 -4.41 -13.59 -1.40
N ARG A 237 -4.26 -12.27 -1.60
CA ARG A 237 -3.69 -11.38 -0.58
C ARG A 237 -4.63 -10.20 -0.32
N PRO A 238 -5.71 -10.41 0.47
CA PRO A 238 -6.60 -9.32 0.87
C PRO A 238 -5.83 -8.16 1.51
N GLY A 239 -6.22 -6.92 1.20
CA GLY A 239 -5.55 -5.71 1.67
C GLY A 239 -6.08 -4.44 1.01
N SER A 240 -5.27 -3.39 0.93
CA SER A 240 -5.68 -2.09 0.37
C SER A 240 -6.11 -2.19 -1.11
N ALA A 241 -5.50 -3.07 -1.89
CA ALA A 241 -5.90 -3.30 -3.29
C ALA A 241 -7.33 -3.81 -3.45
N CYS A 242 -7.96 -4.36 -2.40
CA CYS A 242 -9.35 -4.81 -2.43
C CYS A 242 -10.33 -3.65 -2.70
N GLY A 243 -10.02 -2.42 -2.27
CA GLY A 243 -10.90 -1.26 -2.49
C GLY A 243 -11.22 -1.02 -3.98
N GLY A 244 -10.26 -1.30 -4.86
CA GLY A 244 -10.41 -1.20 -6.32
C GLY A 244 -10.46 -2.55 -7.05
N CYS A 245 -10.60 -3.67 -6.35
CA CYS A 245 -10.52 -5.01 -6.95
C CYS A 245 -11.84 -5.39 -7.66
N PRO A 246 -11.81 -5.81 -8.95
CA PRO A 246 -13.04 -6.17 -9.68
C PRO A 246 -13.56 -7.56 -9.27
N TYR A 247 -12.69 -8.39 -8.68
CA TYR A 247 -13.00 -9.77 -8.30
C TYR A 247 -13.44 -9.90 -6.84
N LEU A 248 -13.76 -8.79 -6.18
CA LEU A 248 -13.99 -8.78 -4.73
C LEU A 248 -15.15 -9.69 -4.32
N SER A 249 -16.25 -9.70 -5.08
CA SER A 249 -17.47 -10.49 -4.80
C SER A 249 -17.27 -12.01 -4.91
N VAL A 250 -16.19 -12.45 -5.56
CA VAL A 250 -15.87 -13.86 -5.80
C VAL A 250 -14.53 -14.26 -5.19
N CYS A 251 -13.97 -13.41 -4.33
CA CYS A 251 -12.68 -13.65 -3.71
C CYS A 251 -12.82 -14.71 -2.60
N PRO A 252 -12.21 -15.90 -2.72
CA PRO A 252 -12.36 -16.96 -1.73
C PRO A 252 -11.66 -16.64 -0.39
N ALA A 253 -10.74 -15.69 -0.38
CA ALA A 253 -9.95 -15.33 0.81
C ALA A 253 -10.47 -14.09 1.56
N LEU A 254 -11.42 -13.35 0.99
CA LEU A 254 -11.97 -12.15 1.64
C LEU A 254 -13.30 -12.48 2.31
N HIS A 255 -13.29 -12.52 3.64
CA HIS A 255 -14.50 -12.77 4.42
C HIS A 255 -15.37 -11.50 4.52
N THR A 256 -16.68 -11.68 4.36
CA THR A 256 -17.68 -10.63 4.59
C THR A 256 -17.98 -10.48 6.07
N ALA A 257 -18.18 -9.25 6.53
CA ALA A 257 -18.63 -8.93 7.89
C ALA A 257 -19.67 -7.78 7.82
N PRO A 258 -20.93 -8.07 7.43
CA PRO A 258 -21.95 -7.04 7.24
C PRO A 258 -22.23 -6.27 8.53
N GLY A 259 -22.22 -4.93 8.48
CA GLY A 259 -22.50 -4.04 9.61
C GLY A 259 -21.37 -3.98 10.63
N LEU A 260 -20.15 -4.42 10.29
CA LEU A 260 -18.97 -4.34 11.16
C LEU A 260 -18.70 -2.92 11.67
N LEU A 261 -18.89 -1.91 10.83
CA LEU A 261 -18.65 -0.50 11.18
C LEU A 261 -19.88 0.20 11.76
N GLY A 262 -21.01 -0.49 11.87
CA GLY A 262 -22.26 0.07 12.38
C GLY A 262 -22.84 1.20 11.51
N ILE A 263 -22.50 1.22 10.23
CA ILE A 263 -23.03 2.15 9.22
C ILE A 263 -23.61 1.37 8.03
N GLU A 264 -24.68 1.89 7.43
CA GLU A 264 -25.32 1.34 6.24
C GLU A 264 -25.33 2.40 5.14
N ALA A 265 -24.55 2.18 4.08
CA ALA A 265 -24.38 3.11 2.98
C ALA A 265 -23.74 2.41 1.77
N SER A 266 -24.36 1.30 1.35
CA SER A 266 -23.95 0.49 0.20
C SER A 266 -24.04 1.22 -1.15
N ASP A 267 -24.59 2.44 -1.14
CA ASP A 267 -24.69 3.32 -2.29
C ASP A 267 -23.47 4.25 -2.46
N ARG A 268 -22.44 4.14 -1.62
CA ARG A 268 -21.23 4.95 -1.73
C ARG A 268 -20.10 4.22 -2.46
N PRO A 269 -19.09 4.94 -2.98
CA PRO A 269 -17.89 4.32 -3.53
C PRO A 269 -17.21 3.41 -2.52
N ARG A 270 -16.77 2.24 -2.99
CA ARG A 270 -15.99 1.32 -2.18
C ARG A 270 -14.71 1.99 -1.71
N ARG A 271 -14.46 1.94 -0.40
CA ARG A 271 -13.25 2.48 0.23
C ARG A 271 -12.55 1.42 1.08
N THR A 272 -11.28 1.67 1.39
CA THR A 272 -10.55 0.89 2.41
C THR A 272 -10.40 1.72 3.67
N TRP A 273 -10.72 1.12 4.81
CA TRP A 273 -10.63 1.78 6.12
C TRP A 273 -9.70 1.02 7.05
N SER A 274 -8.95 1.77 7.86
CA SER A 274 -8.21 1.27 9.01
C SER A 274 -8.33 2.28 10.13
N VAL A 275 -8.08 1.84 11.37
CA VAL A 275 -8.05 2.72 12.54
C VAL A 275 -7.03 3.86 12.37
N THR A 276 -5.91 3.60 11.69
CA THR A 276 -4.90 4.63 11.40
C THR A 276 -5.46 5.72 10.48
N ASN A 277 -6.18 5.35 9.42
CA ASN A 277 -6.82 6.33 8.54
C ASN A 277 -7.92 7.11 9.29
N GLY A 278 -8.75 6.43 10.09
CA GLY A 278 -9.75 7.12 10.91
C GLY A 278 -9.15 8.12 11.92
N ARG A 279 -7.99 7.80 12.52
CA ARG A 279 -7.25 8.75 13.37
C ARG A 279 -6.70 9.93 12.56
N ASN A 280 -6.14 9.68 11.38
CA ASN A 280 -5.67 10.74 10.48
C ASN A 280 -6.81 11.68 10.08
N TYR A 281 -7.97 11.12 9.73
CA TYR A 281 -9.15 11.89 9.33
C TYR A 281 -9.65 12.77 10.47
N ARG A 282 -9.80 12.21 11.68
CA ARG A 282 -10.19 12.98 12.87
C ARG A 282 -9.19 14.10 13.20
N ALA A 283 -7.91 13.91 12.93
CA ALA A 283 -6.92 14.96 13.09
C ALA A 283 -7.06 16.06 12.02
N CYS A 284 -7.28 15.66 10.75
CA CYS A 284 -7.62 16.54 9.63
C CYS A 284 -8.01 15.70 8.39
N PRO A 285 -9.18 15.92 7.76
CA PRO A 285 -9.60 15.18 6.56
C PRO A 285 -8.60 15.26 5.40
N ALA A 286 -8.01 16.44 5.16
CA ALA A 286 -7.00 16.64 4.12
C ALA A 286 -5.74 15.79 4.36
N ARG A 287 -5.34 15.60 5.62
CA ARG A 287 -4.19 14.74 5.99
C ARG A 287 -4.46 13.28 5.63
N ASP A 288 -5.65 12.78 5.94
CA ASP A 288 -6.06 11.41 5.57
C ASP A 288 -6.04 11.22 4.05
N HIS A 289 -6.61 12.17 3.30
CA HIS A 289 -6.63 12.08 1.84
C HIS A 289 -5.22 12.05 1.23
N MET A 290 -4.32 12.95 1.65
CA MET A 290 -2.93 12.96 1.18
C MET A 290 -2.15 11.69 1.57
N ARG A 291 -2.41 11.12 2.75
CA ARG A 291 -1.82 9.85 3.19
C ARG A 291 -2.27 8.67 2.33
N ARG A 292 -3.56 8.61 1.95
CA ARG A 292 -4.07 7.57 1.04
C ARG A 292 -3.51 7.68 -0.38
N LEU A 293 -3.17 8.88 -0.81
CA LEU A 293 -2.45 9.13 -2.05
C LEU A 293 -0.95 8.78 -1.96
N HIS A 294 -0.46 8.38 -0.78
CA HIS A 294 0.95 8.13 -0.52
C HIS A 294 1.88 9.30 -0.89
N LEU A 295 1.39 10.54 -0.71
CA LEU A 295 2.23 11.71 -0.93
C LEU A 295 3.42 11.69 0.04
N PRO A 296 4.62 12.13 -0.39
CA PRO A 296 5.80 12.16 0.46
C PRO A 296 5.55 12.96 1.75
N THR A 297 6.05 12.41 2.85
CA THR A 297 5.96 12.97 4.19
C THR A 297 7.28 13.65 4.57
N GLU A 298 7.18 14.56 5.53
CA GLU A 298 8.32 15.14 6.23
C GLU A 298 8.88 14.11 7.21
N ASP A 299 10.00 13.48 6.85
CA ASP A 299 10.59 12.37 7.59
C ASP A 299 10.95 12.76 9.03
N SER A 300 11.34 14.02 9.28
CA SER A 300 11.67 14.51 10.62
C SER A 300 10.46 14.51 11.57
N ILE A 301 9.23 14.62 11.04
CA ILE A 301 7.98 14.53 11.80
C ILE A 301 7.49 13.08 11.85
N GLU A 302 7.42 12.39 10.72
CA GLU A 302 6.92 11.01 10.66
C GLU A 302 7.83 10.01 11.40
N ARG A 303 9.14 10.27 11.35
CA ARG A 303 10.19 9.48 11.98
C ARG A 303 10.84 10.22 13.13
N GLU A 304 10.04 10.98 13.87
CA GLU A 304 10.46 11.48 15.18
C GLU A 304 11.02 10.32 16.02
N VAL A 305 12.10 10.60 16.73
CA VAL A 305 12.93 9.64 17.47
C VAL A 305 12.10 8.67 18.35
N THR A 306 11.07 9.16 19.02
CA THR A 306 10.16 8.33 19.85
C THR A 306 9.36 7.32 19.01
N ALA A 307 8.90 7.73 17.82
CA ALA A 307 8.17 6.86 16.90
C ALA A 307 9.10 5.83 16.27
N GLU A 308 10.34 6.21 15.93
CA GLU A 308 11.36 5.31 15.42
C GLU A 308 11.71 4.22 16.46
N ARG A 309 11.87 4.59 17.75
CA ARG A 309 12.07 3.60 18.83
C ARG A 309 10.93 2.59 18.86
N GLY A 310 9.69 3.06 18.81
CA GLY A 310 8.51 2.19 18.77
C GLY A 310 8.55 1.21 17.60
N ARG A 311 8.80 1.69 16.38
CA ARG A 311 8.88 0.81 15.19
C ARG A 311 10.00 -0.22 15.28
N ALA A 312 11.19 0.18 15.75
CA ALA A 312 12.30 -0.76 15.94
C ALA A 312 11.95 -1.86 16.96
N LEU A 313 11.24 -1.50 18.04
CA LEU A 313 10.77 -2.46 19.05
C LEU A 313 9.75 -3.44 18.48
N HIS A 314 8.78 -2.96 17.70
CA HIS A 314 7.80 -3.83 17.03
C HIS A 314 8.48 -4.77 16.04
N ALA A 315 9.39 -4.27 15.21
CA ALA A 315 10.14 -5.09 14.27
C ALA A 315 10.97 -6.17 14.96
N TYR A 316 11.65 -5.84 16.08
CA TYR A 316 12.38 -6.81 16.88
C TYR A 316 11.46 -7.89 17.46
N LEU A 317 10.32 -7.51 18.05
CA LEU A 317 9.37 -8.47 18.62
C LEU A 317 8.71 -9.33 17.55
N ALA A 318 8.37 -8.76 16.40
CA ALA A 318 7.78 -9.48 15.27
C ALA A 318 8.75 -10.54 14.73
N ASP A 319 10.03 -10.20 14.51
CA ASP A 319 11.02 -11.21 14.10
C ASP A 319 11.20 -12.27 15.20
N ARG A 320 11.38 -11.84 16.46
CA ARG A 320 11.64 -12.76 17.57
C ARG A 320 10.48 -13.72 17.87
N HIS A 321 9.25 -13.31 17.59
CA HIS A 321 8.06 -14.13 17.72
C HIS A 321 7.71 -14.94 16.46
N GLY A 322 8.12 -14.49 15.28
CA GLY A 322 7.80 -15.12 13.99
C GLY A 322 8.83 -16.11 13.48
N HIS A 323 10.10 -15.99 13.87
CA HIS A 323 11.19 -16.81 13.32
C HIS A 323 11.27 -18.22 13.93
N GLY A 324 11.08 -19.26 13.11
CA GLY A 324 11.33 -20.65 13.48
C GLY A 324 10.37 -21.21 14.54
N SER A 325 10.90 -21.96 15.52
CA SER A 325 10.16 -22.46 16.69
C SER A 325 10.06 -21.32 17.72
N PRO A 326 8.87 -20.69 17.89
CA PRO A 326 8.74 -19.50 18.73
C PRO A 326 9.13 -19.81 20.18
N ARG A 327 10.00 -18.97 20.75
CA ARG A 327 10.45 -19.11 22.15
C ARG A 327 10.11 -17.87 22.95
N PRO A 328 9.67 -18.01 24.21
CA PRO A 328 9.47 -16.87 25.10
C PRO A 328 10.66 -15.91 25.13
N CYS A 329 10.36 -14.62 25.20
CA CYS A 329 11.35 -13.57 25.40
C CYS A 329 11.98 -13.66 26.80
N THR A 330 13.27 -13.33 26.89
CA THR A 330 14.07 -13.33 28.12
C THR A 330 14.51 -11.92 28.46
N THR A 331 14.97 -11.71 29.69
CA THR A 331 15.57 -10.44 30.14
C THR A 331 16.97 -10.20 29.56
N GLU A 332 17.55 -11.20 28.89
CA GLU A 332 18.79 -11.09 28.14
C GLU A 332 18.49 -10.55 26.74
N VAL A 333 18.55 -9.22 26.60
CA VAL A 333 18.36 -8.53 25.33
C VAL A 333 19.74 -8.27 24.70
N PRO A 334 19.99 -8.70 23.45
CA PRO A 334 21.26 -8.44 22.78
C PRO A 334 21.61 -6.95 22.72
N GLU A 335 22.90 -6.62 22.73
CA GLU A 335 23.34 -5.23 22.56
C GLU A 335 22.91 -4.67 21.19
N GLU A 336 22.95 -5.51 20.16
CA GLU A 336 22.55 -5.23 18.78
C GLU A 336 21.07 -5.54 18.50
N TRP A 337 20.16 -5.25 19.44
CA TRP A 337 18.74 -5.54 19.28
C TRP A 337 18.04 -4.70 18.20
N VAL A 338 18.60 -3.55 17.82
CA VAL A 338 17.97 -2.65 16.84
C VAL A 338 18.04 -3.28 15.45
N PRO A 339 16.91 -3.59 14.81
CA PRO A 339 16.93 -4.24 13.50
C PRO A 339 17.56 -3.36 12.42
N ASP A 340 18.02 -3.99 11.34
CA ASP A 340 18.54 -3.28 10.17
C ASP A 340 17.52 -2.28 9.61
N GLY A 341 18.02 -1.10 9.22
CA GLY A 341 17.19 -0.03 8.64
C GLY A 341 16.61 0.97 9.64
N PHE A 342 16.85 0.77 10.95
CA PHE A 342 16.50 1.75 11.99
C PHE A 342 17.75 2.47 12.51
N THR A 343 17.62 3.77 12.76
CA THR A 343 18.68 4.58 13.38
C THR A 343 18.14 5.26 14.62
N LEU A 344 18.64 4.87 15.79
CA LEU A 344 18.25 5.45 17.08
C LEU A 344 19.43 6.14 17.75
N PRO A 345 19.24 7.26 18.47
CA PRO A 345 20.23 7.76 19.39
C PRO A 345 20.50 6.78 20.55
N ASP A 346 21.67 6.86 21.18
CA ASP A 346 22.08 5.88 22.21
C ASP A 346 21.15 5.83 23.42
N HIS A 347 20.59 6.98 23.84
CA HIS A 347 19.62 7.02 24.94
C HIS A 347 18.33 6.27 24.60
N GLU A 348 17.88 6.29 23.34
CA GLU A 348 16.72 5.54 22.88
C GLU A 348 17.01 4.06 22.69
N ARG A 349 18.25 3.71 22.28
CA ARG A 349 18.70 2.32 22.27
C ARG A 349 18.69 1.71 23.67
N ALA A 350 19.22 2.45 24.64
CA ALA A 350 19.24 2.03 26.04
C ALA A 350 17.81 1.90 26.61
N LEU A 351 16.94 2.87 26.32
CA LEU A 351 15.54 2.81 26.71
C LEU A 351 14.83 1.62 26.05
N GLY A 352 14.99 1.42 24.75
CA GLY A 352 14.35 0.30 24.03
C GLY A 352 14.79 -1.06 24.56
N ALA A 353 16.08 -1.24 24.86
CA ALA A 353 16.59 -2.44 25.52
C ALA A 353 15.91 -2.66 26.89
N LEU A 354 15.78 -1.61 27.70
CA LEU A 354 15.06 -1.68 28.98
C LEU A 354 13.60 -2.12 28.79
N LEU A 355 12.90 -1.53 27.82
CA LEU A 355 11.50 -1.89 27.50
C LEU A 355 11.37 -3.36 27.07
N LEU A 356 12.28 -3.86 26.24
CA LEU A 356 12.32 -5.27 25.83
C LEU A 356 12.55 -6.21 27.02
N ARG A 357 13.37 -5.83 28.00
CA ARG A 357 13.53 -6.60 29.24
C ARG A 357 12.23 -6.67 30.05
N ARG A 358 11.41 -5.60 30.02
CA ARG A 358 10.09 -5.60 30.68
C ARG A 358 9.09 -6.50 29.96
N HIS A 359 9.12 -6.54 28.63
CA HIS A 359 8.27 -7.43 27.83
C HIS A 359 8.42 -8.90 28.24
N ALA A 360 9.64 -9.35 28.58
CA ALA A 360 9.91 -10.74 28.97
C ALA A 360 9.03 -11.27 30.11
N ALA A 361 8.58 -10.39 31.02
CA ALA A 361 7.71 -10.75 32.14
C ALA A 361 6.27 -11.09 31.70
N VAL A 362 5.80 -10.52 30.59
CA VAL A 362 4.43 -10.66 30.08
C VAL A 362 4.39 -11.27 28.68
N CYS A 363 5.49 -11.88 28.23
CA CYS A 363 5.64 -12.38 26.87
C CYS A 363 4.53 -13.40 26.53
N PRO A 364 3.75 -13.17 25.45
CA PRO A 364 2.59 -13.98 25.11
C PRO A 364 2.97 -15.43 24.75
N LEU A 365 4.21 -15.66 24.26
CA LEU A 365 4.68 -16.99 23.92
C LEU A 365 4.82 -17.93 25.14
N ARG A 366 4.72 -17.43 26.37
CA ARG A 366 4.61 -18.28 27.57
C ARG A 366 3.27 -19.01 27.66
N CYS A 367 2.25 -18.52 26.94
CA CYS A 367 0.90 -19.06 26.91
C CYS A 367 0.62 -19.90 25.65
N VAL A 368 1.60 -20.01 24.76
CA VAL A 368 1.46 -20.67 23.46
C VAL A 368 2.02 -22.09 23.55
N GLU A 369 1.23 -23.07 23.13
CA GLU A 369 1.64 -24.48 23.07
C GLU A 369 2.32 -24.84 21.74
N ASP A 370 1.80 -24.31 20.62
CA ASP A 370 2.32 -24.55 19.27
C ASP A 370 2.64 -23.23 18.55
N GLY A 371 3.81 -23.17 17.92
CA GLY A 371 4.23 -22.02 17.12
C GLY A 371 3.35 -21.73 15.90
N THR A 372 2.62 -22.72 15.36
CA THR A 372 1.68 -22.47 14.23
C THR A 372 0.49 -21.60 14.63
N ASP A 373 0.24 -21.49 15.93
CA ASP A 373 -0.82 -20.69 16.50
C ASP A 373 -0.40 -19.24 16.75
N VAL A 374 0.80 -18.83 16.32
CA VAL A 374 1.32 -17.46 16.46
C VAL A 374 1.39 -16.80 15.10
N ARG A 375 0.86 -15.58 15.01
CA ARG A 375 0.93 -14.74 13.81
C ARG A 375 1.35 -13.35 14.22
N THR A 376 2.54 -12.95 13.76
CA THR A 376 3.10 -11.62 13.97
C THR A 376 2.63 -10.69 12.86
N GLU A 377 2.10 -9.53 13.25
CA GLU A 377 1.60 -8.52 12.30
C GLU A 377 0.67 -9.07 11.19
N PRO A 378 -0.26 -10.02 11.47
CA PRO A 378 -1.09 -10.59 10.42
C PRO A 378 -2.07 -9.55 9.89
N ARG A 379 -2.31 -9.58 8.59
CA ARG A 379 -3.36 -8.76 7.98
C ARG A 379 -4.74 -9.39 8.21
N VAL A 380 -5.54 -8.74 9.04
CA VAL A 380 -6.96 -9.06 9.22
C VAL A 380 -7.77 -8.15 8.31
N VAL A 381 -8.43 -8.74 7.31
CA VAL A 381 -9.20 -7.99 6.30
C VAL A 381 -10.63 -8.50 6.23
N ARG A 382 -11.61 -7.61 6.35
CA ARG A 382 -13.04 -7.92 6.24
C ARG A 382 -13.73 -6.97 5.26
N HIS A 383 -14.71 -7.48 4.52
CA HIS A 383 -15.59 -6.64 3.71
C HIS A 383 -16.88 -6.38 4.48
N ASP A 384 -17.04 -5.16 4.97
CA ASP A 384 -18.34 -4.69 5.46
C ASP A 384 -19.23 -4.36 4.25
N THR A 385 -20.06 -5.33 3.85
CA THR A 385 -20.96 -5.20 2.71
C THR A 385 -22.08 -4.19 2.95
N ALA A 386 -22.42 -3.87 4.20
CA ALA A 386 -23.46 -2.89 4.52
C ALA A 386 -22.98 -1.46 4.22
N ALA A 387 -21.69 -1.20 4.42
CA ALA A 387 -21.04 0.08 4.12
C ALA A 387 -20.30 0.13 2.77
N ASP A 388 -20.16 -1.01 2.10
CA ASP A 388 -19.20 -1.28 1.02
C ASP A 388 -17.77 -0.82 1.36
N VAL A 389 -17.29 -1.19 2.57
CA VAL A 389 -15.95 -0.82 3.05
C VAL A 389 -15.09 -2.06 3.28
N VAL A 390 -13.87 -2.04 2.77
CA VAL A 390 -12.85 -3.04 3.15
C VAL A 390 -12.13 -2.56 4.40
N VAL A 391 -12.38 -3.22 5.52
CA VAL A 391 -11.75 -2.95 6.81
C VAL A 391 -10.45 -3.73 6.90
N ILE A 392 -9.36 -3.04 7.23
CA ILE A 392 -8.01 -3.58 7.34
C ILE A 392 -7.47 -3.29 8.73
N ALA A 393 -6.97 -4.34 9.37
CA ALA A 393 -6.24 -4.26 10.62
C ALA A 393 -4.97 -5.12 10.55
N ALA A 394 -3.97 -4.72 11.33
CA ALA A 394 -2.73 -5.43 11.51
C ALA A 394 -2.41 -5.40 13.01
N PRO A 395 -2.96 -6.34 13.81
CA PRO A 395 -2.54 -6.50 15.21
C PRO A 395 -1.04 -6.73 15.28
N ASP A 396 -0.39 -6.24 16.33
CA ASP A 396 1.04 -6.55 16.55
C ASP A 396 1.26 -8.05 16.69
N LEU A 397 0.34 -8.74 17.36
CA LEU A 397 0.33 -10.20 17.49
C LEU A 397 -1.10 -10.75 17.55
N LEU A 398 -1.34 -11.84 16.83
CA LEU A 398 -2.51 -12.69 17.00
C LEU A 398 -2.02 -14.09 17.37
N TYR A 399 -2.46 -14.62 18.51
CA TYR A 399 -2.07 -15.97 18.93
C TYR A 399 -3.25 -16.79 19.46
N ARG A 400 -3.12 -18.12 19.51
CA ARG A 400 -4.12 -18.96 20.19
C ARG A 400 -3.73 -19.33 21.61
N ASP A 401 -4.73 -19.31 22.48
CA ASP A 401 -4.68 -19.83 23.84
C ASP A 401 -5.84 -20.82 24.01
N ALA A 402 -5.53 -22.12 24.10
CA ALA A 402 -6.49 -23.22 24.14
C ALA A 402 -7.59 -23.14 23.04
N GLY A 403 -7.20 -22.83 21.81
CA GLY A 403 -8.11 -22.75 20.66
C GLY A 403 -8.90 -21.44 20.52
N SER A 404 -8.75 -20.51 21.46
CA SER A 404 -9.31 -19.15 21.38
C SER A 404 -8.31 -18.15 20.83
N TRP A 405 -8.78 -17.23 19.99
CA TRP A 405 -7.93 -16.14 19.50
C TRP A 405 -7.71 -15.06 20.57
N VAL A 406 -6.45 -14.64 20.70
CA VAL A 406 -6.03 -13.51 21.51
C VAL A 406 -5.43 -12.45 20.61
N TRP A 407 -6.05 -11.28 20.59
CA TRP A 407 -5.55 -10.10 19.88
C TRP A 407 -4.66 -9.29 20.81
N ARG A 408 -3.41 -9.03 20.43
CA ARG A 408 -2.50 -8.24 21.26
C ARG A 408 -1.93 -7.04 20.52
N GLU A 409 -1.98 -5.92 21.22
CA GLU A 409 -1.37 -4.65 20.84
C GLU A 409 -0.27 -4.30 21.83
N THR A 410 0.89 -3.88 21.34
CA THR A 410 2.01 -3.38 22.11
C THR A 410 2.14 -1.88 21.88
N LYS A 411 2.39 -1.12 22.95
CA LYS A 411 2.66 0.32 22.89
C LYS A 411 3.84 0.64 23.81
N THR A 412 4.60 1.66 23.46
CA THR A 412 5.76 2.08 24.26
C THR A 412 5.55 3.47 24.84
N SER A 413 6.07 3.69 26.04
CA SER A 413 6.11 5.00 26.67
C SER A 413 7.49 5.26 27.27
N ALA A 414 7.93 6.51 27.20
CA ALA A 414 9.14 6.96 27.89
C ALA A 414 8.90 7.27 29.38
N THR A 415 7.65 7.19 29.86
CA THR A 415 7.27 7.56 31.23
C THR A 415 6.39 6.50 31.87
N ASP A 416 6.39 6.48 33.21
CA ASP A 416 5.48 5.64 33.99
C ASP A 416 4.08 6.26 34.18
N ARG A 417 3.82 7.42 33.56
CA ARG A 417 2.52 8.09 33.67
C ARG A 417 1.45 7.30 32.92
N ARG A 418 0.36 7.00 33.64
CA ARG A 418 -0.84 6.37 33.12
C ARG A 418 -1.85 7.41 32.69
N SER A 419 -2.59 7.12 31.62
CA SER A 419 -3.72 7.95 31.21
C SER A 419 -4.97 7.49 31.96
N ASN A 420 -5.79 8.44 32.40
CA ASN A 420 -7.10 8.15 32.99
C ASN A 420 -8.20 8.02 31.93
N ARG A 421 -7.86 8.15 30.64
CA ARG A 421 -8.83 8.03 29.54
C ARG A 421 -9.23 6.56 29.32
N PRO A 422 -10.47 6.29 28.90
CA PRO A 422 -10.87 4.93 28.51
C PRO A 422 -9.95 4.34 27.44
N LEU A 423 -9.52 3.09 27.63
CA LEU A 423 -8.53 2.45 26.75
C LEU A 423 -9.01 2.34 25.30
N LEU A 424 -10.28 2.02 25.08
CA LEU A 424 -10.86 1.88 23.74
C LEU A 424 -10.87 3.21 22.97
N GLU A 425 -11.04 4.34 23.66
CA GLU A 425 -10.95 5.66 23.03
C GLU A 425 -9.51 6.08 22.76
N LEU A 426 -8.60 5.78 23.70
CA LEU A 426 -7.19 6.13 23.59
C LEU A 426 -6.49 5.29 22.51
N TYR A 427 -6.91 4.04 22.37
CA TYR A 427 -6.37 3.05 21.44
C TYR A 427 -7.51 2.38 20.64
N PRO A 428 -8.10 3.07 19.64
CA PRO A 428 -9.26 2.56 18.91
C PRO A 428 -9.06 1.24 18.15
N GLN A 429 -7.82 0.80 17.97
CA GLN A 429 -7.52 -0.52 17.44
C GLN A 429 -8.01 -1.64 18.36
N LEU A 430 -8.08 -1.40 19.67
CA LEU A 430 -8.69 -2.30 20.63
C LEU A 430 -10.21 -2.39 20.45
N ALA A 431 -10.87 -1.28 20.09
CA ALA A 431 -12.29 -1.28 19.79
C ALA A 431 -12.60 -2.15 18.56
N LEU A 432 -11.80 -2.04 17.49
CA LEU A 432 -11.93 -2.92 16.33
C LEU A 432 -11.71 -4.40 16.68
N ALA A 433 -10.70 -4.69 17.52
CA ALA A 433 -10.43 -6.04 17.98
C ALA A 433 -11.60 -6.63 18.78
N VAL A 434 -12.18 -5.85 19.71
CA VAL A 434 -13.35 -6.25 20.50
C VAL A 434 -14.51 -6.64 19.58
N VAL A 435 -14.87 -5.79 18.61
CA VAL A 435 -15.99 -6.04 17.71
C VAL A 435 -15.74 -7.27 16.84
N LEU A 436 -14.54 -7.42 16.26
CA LEU A 436 -14.19 -8.59 15.43
C LEU A 436 -14.25 -9.91 16.21
N ILE A 437 -13.73 -9.93 17.44
CA ILE A 437 -13.77 -11.15 18.28
C ILE A 437 -15.19 -11.45 18.74
N ALA A 438 -15.92 -10.44 19.24
CA ALA A 438 -17.27 -10.61 19.77
C ALA A 438 -18.26 -11.16 18.73
N ARG A 439 -18.08 -10.77 17.46
CA ARG A 439 -18.90 -11.24 16.33
C ARG A 439 -18.48 -12.62 15.81
N GLY A 440 -17.35 -13.15 16.29
CA GLY A 440 -16.77 -14.38 15.76
C GLY A 440 -16.13 -14.21 14.39
N ASP A 441 -15.88 -12.97 13.94
CA ASP A 441 -15.35 -12.69 12.61
C ASP A 441 -13.94 -13.25 12.42
N LEU A 442 -13.19 -13.55 13.50
CA LEU A 442 -11.89 -14.23 13.45
C LEU A 442 -11.97 -15.77 13.51
N GLY A 443 -13.17 -16.34 13.77
CA GLY A 443 -13.38 -17.75 14.09
C GLY A 443 -12.82 -18.14 15.47
N GLY A 444 -12.61 -19.44 15.70
CA GLY A 444 -12.05 -19.98 16.95
C GLY A 444 -13.07 -20.11 18.10
N ALA A 445 -12.65 -20.70 19.21
CA ALA A 445 -13.51 -20.87 20.38
C ALA A 445 -13.64 -19.54 21.16
N PRO A 446 -14.81 -19.20 21.73
CA PRO A 446 -14.99 -17.95 22.46
C PRO A 446 -14.45 -17.99 23.90
N SER A 447 -14.29 -19.18 24.50
CA SER A 447 -14.13 -19.36 25.96
C SER A 447 -12.94 -18.63 26.60
N ARG A 448 -11.84 -18.44 25.86
CA ARG A 448 -10.64 -17.71 26.34
C ARG A 448 -10.22 -16.56 25.41
N ALA A 449 -11.11 -16.18 24.50
CA ALA A 449 -10.82 -15.12 23.54
C ALA A 449 -10.81 -13.76 24.25
N ARG A 450 -9.80 -12.95 23.97
CA ARG A 450 -9.58 -11.67 24.66
C ARG A 450 -8.78 -10.70 23.81
N VAL A 451 -8.85 -9.43 24.19
CA VAL A 451 -7.99 -8.37 23.65
C VAL A 451 -7.00 -7.96 24.74
N GLU A 452 -5.72 -7.95 24.39
CA GLU A 452 -4.60 -7.58 25.26
C GLU A 452 -3.98 -6.27 24.78
N LEU A 453 -3.80 -5.32 25.69
CA LEU A 453 -2.95 -4.16 25.49
C LEU A 453 -1.75 -4.25 26.42
N GLU A 454 -0.57 -4.39 25.83
CA GLU A 454 0.69 -4.26 26.52
C GLU A 454 1.22 -2.82 26.38
N VAL A 455 1.47 -2.15 27.49
CA VAL A 455 2.17 -0.86 27.52
C VAL A 455 3.52 -1.04 28.20
N LEU A 456 4.58 -0.98 27.41
CA LEU A 456 5.95 -1.04 27.87
C LEU A 456 6.41 0.32 28.42
N ARG A 457 6.84 0.32 29.68
CA ARG A 457 7.31 1.49 30.40
C ARG A 457 8.65 1.21 31.10
N PRO A 458 9.42 2.24 31.48
CA PRO A 458 10.67 2.04 32.22
C PRO A 458 10.47 1.24 33.52
N GLY A 459 9.40 1.55 34.27
CA GLY A 459 9.06 0.90 35.53
C GLY A 459 8.52 -0.52 35.41
N GLY A 460 8.01 -0.93 34.24
CA GLY A 460 7.40 -2.24 34.04
C GLY A 460 6.58 -2.37 32.76
N ALA A 461 6.06 -3.56 32.50
CA ALA A 461 5.08 -3.80 31.45
C ALA A 461 3.67 -3.85 32.08
N ASP A 462 2.79 -2.95 31.66
CA ASP A 462 1.38 -2.99 32.03
C ASP A 462 0.65 -3.89 31.00
N LEU A 463 0.00 -4.96 31.45
CA LEU A 463 -0.83 -5.81 30.59
C LEU A 463 -2.30 -5.64 30.98
N GLU A 464 -3.04 -4.94 30.13
CA GLU A 464 -4.48 -4.75 30.28
C GLU A 464 -5.22 -5.80 29.45
N ILE A 465 -6.17 -6.50 30.07
CA ILE A 465 -6.98 -7.54 29.43
C ILE A 465 -8.42 -7.05 29.32
N ILE A 466 -8.95 -7.05 28.10
CA ILE A 466 -10.30 -6.63 27.77
C ILE A 466 -11.08 -7.87 27.33
N ASP A 467 -12.16 -8.15 28.06
CA ASP A 467 -13.14 -9.18 27.66
C ASP A 467 -14.03 -8.63 26.52
N PRO A 468 -13.97 -9.20 25.31
CA PRO A 468 -14.76 -8.74 24.17
C PRO A 468 -16.24 -9.13 24.28
N PHE A 469 -16.62 -10.03 25.19
CA PHE A 469 -18.02 -10.47 25.33
C PHE A 469 -18.80 -9.65 26.36
N SER A 470 -18.12 -8.94 27.27
CA SER A 470 -18.72 -7.95 28.15
C SER A 470 -19.54 -6.93 27.37
N SER A 471 -20.82 -6.75 27.74
CA SER A 471 -21.72 -5.80 27.07
C SER A 471 -21.18 -4.38 27.10
N ALA A 472 -20.61 -3.94 28.22
CA ALA A 472 -20.04 -2.60 28.36
C ALA A 472 -18.88 -2.35 27.37
N ASN A 473 -17.99 -3.33 27.22
CA ASN A 473 -16.86 -3.22 26.27
C ASN A 473 -17.34 -3.23 24.82
N ARG A 474 -18.35 -4.04 24.49
CA ARG A 474 -18.94 -4.09 23.13
C ARG A 474 -19.59 -2.76 22.76
N THR A 475 -20.46 -2.24 23.62
CA THR A 475 -21.13 -0.95 23.38
C THR A 475 -20.11 0.17 23.20
N ALA A 476 -19.13 0.29 24.11
CA ALA A 476 -18.09 1.31 23.99
C ALA A 476 -17.24 1.14 22.71
N ALA A 477 -16.93 -0.10 22.32
CA ALA A 477 -16.17 -0.35 21.10
C ALA A 477 -16.95 0.05 19.84
N GLU A 478 -18.23 -0.31 19.75
CA GLU A 478 -19.11 0.05 18.65
C GLU A 478 -19.28 1.57 18.53
N GLU A 479 -19.44 2.27 19.65
CA GLU A 479 -19.52 3.74 19.69
C GLU A 479 -18.24 4.40 19.18
N VAL A 480 -17.07 3.93 19.64
CA VAL A 480 -15.77 4.43 19.20
C VAL A 480 -15.60 4.25 17.69
N LEU A 481 -15.89 3.06 17.16
CA LEU A 481 -15.75 2.78 15.72
C LEU A 481 -16.72 3.61 14.88
N ARG A 482 -18.00 3.64 15.26
CA ARG A 482 -19.01 4.42 14.54
C ARG A 482 -18.59 5.89 14.47
N ALA A 483 -18.19 6.47 15.60
CA ALA A 483 -17.74 7.85 15.64
C ALA A 483 -16.45 8.10 14.82
N MET A 484 -15.65 7.09 14.49
CA MET A 484 -14.47 7.25 13.62
C MET A 484 -14.81 7.16 12.14
N VAL A 485 -15.89 6.47 11.80
CA VAL A 485 -16.22 6.11 10.42
C VAL A 485 -17.30 7.01 9.84
N THR A 486 -18.29 7.46 10.63
CA THR A 486 -19.46 8.19 10.12
C THR A 486 -19.07 9.37 9.23
N ASP A 487 -18.28 10.31 9.74
CA ASP A 487 -17.90 11.52 8.99
C ASP A 487 -16.95 11.18 7.83
N TRP A 488 -16.01 10.27 8.07
CA TRP A 488 -15.04 9.82 7.06
C TRP A 488 -15.71 9.16 5.85
N HIS A 489 -16.75 8.34 6.09
CA HIS A 489 -17.44 7.62 5.04
C HIS A 489 -18.31 8.55 4.19
N GLY A 490 -18.91 9.56 4.83
CA GLY A 490 -19.74 10.58 4.18
C GLY A 490 -18.96 11.67 3.44
N ASP A 491 -17.67 11.86 3.72
CA ASP A 491 -16.87 12.93 3.13
C ASP A 491 -16.35 12.58 1.74
N ASP A 492 -16.58 13.48 0.77
CA ASP A 492 -16.11 13.38 -0.61
C ASP A 492 -15.14 14.50 -0.98
N HIS A 493 -14.86 15.42 -0.05
CA HIS A 493 -14.11 16.64 -0.30
C HIS A 493 -12.82 16.70 0.50
N TYR A 494 -12.78 16.07 1.68
CA TYR A 494 -11.59 16.00 2.55
C TYR A 494 -11.03 17.38 2.88
N GLN A 495 -11.92 18.33 3.22
CA GLN A 495 -11.52 19.70 3.49
C GLN A 495 -10.49 19.78 4.62
N ALA A 496 -9.49 20.65 4.45
CA ALA A 496 -8.52 20.90 5.50
C ALA A 496 -9.23 21.52 6.72
N ALA A 497 -8.86 21.04 7.92
CA ALA A 497 -9.30 21.59 9.19
C ALA A 497 -8.07 22.10 9.96
N PRO A 498 -7.62 23.36 9.71
CA PRO A 498 -6.47 23.91 10.39
C PRO A 498 -6.65 23.94 11.91
N GLY A 499 -5.60 23.57 12.65
CA GLY A 499 -5.60 23.53 14.11
C GLY A 499 -4.21 23.18 14.66
N PRO A 500 -4.09 22.88 15.96
CA PRO A 500 -2.80 22.59 16.59
C PRO A 500 -2.01 21.45 15.92
N SER A 501 -2.72 20.50 15.30
CA SER A 501 -2.12 19.40 14.54
C SER A 501 -1.31 19.85 13.32
N CYS A 502 -1.51 21.07 12.80
CA CYS A 502 -0.81 21.57 11.62
C CYS A 502 0.71 21.69 11.83
N GLU A 503 1.15 22.04 13.03
CA GLU A 503 2.58 22.19 13.36
C GLU A 503 3.35 20.86 13.28
N ARG A 504 2.64 19.74 13.45
CA ARG A 504 3.19 18.38 13.40
C ARG A 504 2.57 17.56 12.28
N CYS A 505 2.02 18.22 11.26
CA CYS A 505 1.43 17.54 10.12
C CYS A 505 2.54 17.26 9.10
N GLU A 506 2.91 15.99 8.96
CA GLU A 506 3.98 15.53 8.08
C GLU A 506 3.71 15.75 6.58
N VAL A 507 2.48 16.08 6.20
CA VAL A 507 2.09 16.41 4.81
C VAL A 507 1.77 17.90 4.65
N ALA A 508 2.04 18.73 5.67
CA ALA A 508 1.71 20.17 5.67
C ALA A 508 2.31 20.92 4.48
N ARG A 509 3.51 20.52 4.03
CA ARG A 509 4.20 21.13 2.87
C ARG A 509 3.40 21.09 1.57
N TRP A 510 2.40 20.21 1.46
CA TRP A 510 1.54 20.11 0.29
C TRP A 510 0.21 20.86 0.49
N CYS A 511 -0.14 21.22 1.72
CA CYS A 511 -1.43 21.81 2.05
C CYS A 511 -1.38 23.34 1.96
N SER A 512 -2.23 23.93 1.11
CA SER A 512 -2.34 25.40 1.02
C SER A 512 -2.92 26.04 2.28
N ALA A 513 -3.66 25.27 3.09
CA ALA A 513 -4.19 25.70 4.38
C ALA A 513 -3.18 25.56 5.54
N SER A 514 -1.93 25.18 5.28
CA SER A 514 -0.91 25.14 6.32
C SER A 514 -0.49 26.55 6.76
N PRO A 515 -0.13 26.77 8.04
CA PRO A 515 0.32 28.09 8.50
C PRO A 515 1.51 28.64 7.71
N ALA A 516 2.44 27.76 7.31
CA ALA A 516 3.59 28.15 6.49
C ALA A 516 3.17 28.63 5.09
N ALA A 517 2.21 27.95 4.44
CA ALA A 517 1.70 28.36 3.14
C ALA A 517 0.88 29.66 3.23
N GLN A 518 0.08 29.82 4.30
CA GLN A 518 -0.68 31.06 4.55
C GLN A 518 0.20 32.26 4.85
N ALA A 519 1.36 32.06 5.49
CA ALA A 519 2.32 33.13 5.76
C ALA A 519 3.13 33.55 4.51
N ALA A 520 3.20 32.68 3.49
CA ALA A 520 3.91 32.92 2.24
C ALA A 520 3.02 33.47 1.11
N ALA A 521 1.70 33.43 1.29
CA ALA A 521 0.69 33.98 0.39
C ALA A 521 0.33 35.42 0.79
#